data_AF-A0A7V8XLT3-F1
#
_entry.id   AF-A0A7V8XLT3-F1
#
_cell.length_a   1.000
_cell.length_b   1.000
_cell.length_c   1.000
_cell.angle_alpha   90.00
_cell.angle_beta   90.00
_cell.angle_gamma   90.00
#
_symmetry.space_group_name_H-M   'P 1'
#
loop_
_entity.id
_entity.type
_entity.pdbx_description
1 polymer ?
#
loop_
_entity_poly.entity_id
_entity_poly.type
_entity_poly.pdbx_seq_one_letter_code
_entity_poly.pdbx_strand_id
1 'polypeptide(L)'
;MPESGRVGRISDGDTLRLEDGRRIRLVQIDAPERRGECYGNAATEVLARLAPVGSTIELERDPVLDDLDRNQRLLRYVRVDGLDLNLELVRLGTAAPYFYRGARGERAEALLVAAERARTKRLGLWGACPAARLVPTRQVAAGPP
;
A
#
# COMPACT_ATOMS: atom_id res chain seq x y z
N MET A 1 -4.69 -22.93 -2.14
CA MET A 1 -5.67 -22.25 -1.28
C MET A 1 -5.20 -20.81 -1.11
N PRO A 2 -6.08 -19.80 -1.14
CA PRO A 2 -5.67 -18.43 -0.81
C PRO A 2 -5.09 -18.42 0.61
N GLU A 3 -3.94 -17.79 0.76
CA GLU A 3 -3.30 -17.62 2.07
C GLU A 3 -4.13 -16.60 2.86
N SER A 4 -4.32 -16.78 4.16
CA SER A 4 -5.06 -15.83 5.00
C SER A 4 -4.37 -15.61 6.34
N GLY A 5 -4.76 -14.57 7.05
CA GLY A 5 -4.26 -14.26 8.39
C GLY A 5 -5.10 -13.20 9.10
N ARG A 6 -4.85 -13.03 10.40
CA ARG A 6 -5.45 -11.95 11.19
C ARG A 6 -4.47 -10.80 11.41
N VAL A 7 -4.93 -9.57 11.24
CA VAL A 7 -4.12 -8.37 11.47
C VAL A 7 -3.79 -8.25 12.95
N GLY A 8 -2.51 -8.28 13.31
CA GLY A 8 -2.04 -8.02 14.67
C GLY A 8 -1.59 -6.58 14.89
N ARG A 9 -1.04 -5.92 13.85
CA ARG A 9 -0.53 -4.55 13.94
C ARG A 9 -0.41 -3.88 12.56
N ILE A 10 -0.70 -2.58 12.51
CA ILE A 10 -0.36 -1.71 11.37
C ILE A 10 0.95 -0.96 11.66
N SER A 11 1.90 -0.99 10.73
CA SER A 11 3.22 -0.35 10.90
C SER A 11 3.22 1.07 10.34
N ASP A 12 2.80 1.20 9.08
CA ASP A 12 2.72 2.43 8.26
C ASP A 12 1.57 2.28 7.24
N GLY A 13 1.51 3.14 6.22
CA GLY A 13 0.43 3.17 5.23
C GLY A 13 0.41 2.02 4.20
N ASP A 14 1.42 1.14 4.20
CA ASP A 14 1.47 -0.01 3.27
C ASP A 14 2.02 -1.31 3.89
N THR A 15 2.35 -1.31 5.18
CA THR A 15 2.93 -2.45 5.88
C THR A 15 2.10 -2.82 7.11
N LEU A 16 1.71 -4.09 7.20
CA LEU A 16 1.02 -4.68 8.34
C LEU A 16 1.75 -5.93 8.86
N ARG A 17 1.43 -6.35 10.07
CA ARG A 17 1.91 -7.58 10.69
C ARG A 17 0.73 -8.41 11.14
N LEU A 18 0.78 -9.71 10.87
CA LEU A 18 -0.20 -10.67 11.31
C LEU A 18 0.04 -11.11 12.75
N GLU A 19 -1.00 -11.65 13.41
CA GLU A 19 -0.90 -12.21 14.77
C GLU A 19 0.11 -13.35 14.87
N ASP A 20 0.27 -14.14 13.81
CA ASP A 20 1.27 -15.23 13.71
C ASP A 20 2.70 -14.75 13.46
N GLY A 21 2.91 -13.43 13.42
CA GLY A 21 4.21 -12.80 13.29
C GLY A 21 4.64 -12.49 11.86
N ARG A 22 3.96 -13.01 10.82
CA ARG A 22 4.24 -12.69 9.41
C ARG A 22 4.15 -11.19 9.16
N ARG A 23 5.10 -10.63 8.41
CA ARG A 23 5.13 -9.22 8.01
C ARG A 23 4.70 -9.12 6.56
N ILE A 24 3.68 -8.33 6.29
CA ILE A 24 3.10 -8.16 4.97
C ILE A 24 3.40 -6.74 4.50
N ARG A 25 3.98 -6.61 3.31
CA ARG A 25 4.02 -5.36 2.57
C ARG A 25 3.06 -5.46 1.40
N LEU A 26 2.17 -4.47 1.30
CA LEU A 26 1.24 -4.34 0.20
C LEU A 26 2.04 -4.09 -1.08
N VAL A 27 2.06 -5.09 -1.97
CA VAL A 27 2.89 -5.07 -3.17
C VAL A 27 2.36 -4.07 -4.21
N GLN A 28 3.27 -3.57 -5.05
CA GLN A 28 3.01 -2.61 -6.12
C GLN A 28 2.54 -1.21 -5.69
N ILE A 29 2.49 -0.94 -4.38
CA ILE A 29 2.20 0.38 -3.84
C ILE A 29 3.27 0.79 -2.84
N ASP A 30 3.32 2.10 -2.60
CA ASP A 30 4.16 2.72 -1.60
C ASP A 30 3.38 3.87 -0.96
N ALA A 31 3.33 3.89 0.36
CA ALA A 31 2.71 4.95 1.14
C ALA A 31 3.77 5.81 1.82
N PRO A 32 3.48 7.09 2.11
CA PRO A 32 4.42 7.92 2.85
C PRO A 32 4.75 7.31 4.21
N GLU A 33 6.02 7.34 4.58
CA GLU A 33 6.52 6.80 5.83
C GLU A 33 5.85 7.51 7.01
N ARG A 34 5.36 6.73 7.97
CA ARG A 34 4.59 7.26 9.11
C ARG A 34 5.33 8.38 9.85
N ARG A 35 6.65 8.27 9.94
CA ARG A 35 7.51 9.26 10.61
C ARG A 35 8.34 9.98 9.57
N GLY A 36 8.27 11.31 9.57
CA GLY A 36 9.16 12.15 8.78
C GLY A 36 8.65 12.49 7.39
N GLU A 37 7.48 11.98 6.98
CA GLU A 37 6.87 12.35 5.70
C GLU A 37 5.46 12.94 5.85
N CYS A 38 5.17 13.91 4.99
CA CYS A 38 3.85 14.49 4.82
C CYS A 38 2.83 13.38 4.52
N TYR A 39 1.67 13.46 5.18
CA TYR A 39 0.57 12.50 5.05
C TYR A 39 0.84 11.07 5.57
N GLY A 40 2.02 10.77 6.14
CA GLY A 40 2.35 9.42 6.63
C GLY A 40 1.44 8.92 7.76
N ASN A 41 1.11 9.77 8.74
CA ASN A 41 0.15 9.42 9.80
C ASN A 41 -1.25 9.18 9.23
N ALA A 42 -1.72 10.06 8.35
CA ALA A 42 -3.05 9.92 7.73
C ALA A 42 -3.15 8.65 6.86
N ALA A 43 -2.10 8.32 6.09
CA ALA A 43 -2.05 7.08 5.32
C ALA A 43 -2.10 5.84 6.21
N THR A 44 -1.36 5.86 7.33
CA THR A 44 -1.37 4.78 8.33
C THR A 44 -2.77 4.62 8.95
N GLU A 45 -3.45 5.71 9.29
CA GLU A 45 -4.80 5.69 9.85
C GLU A 45 -5.83 5.15 8.86
N VAL A 46 -5.71 5.48 7.57
CA VAL A 46 -6.60 4.91 6.55
C VAL A 46 -6.42 3.41 6.44
N LEU A 47 -5.18 2.90 6.38
CA LEU A 47 -4.95 1.45 6.39
C LEU A 47 -5.52 0.80 7.65
N ALA A 48 -5.33 1.41 8.83
CA ALA A 48 -5.90 0.90 10.08
C ALA A 48 -7.43 0.91 10.12
N ARG A 49 -8.10 1.81 9.39
CA ARG A 49 -9.56 1.81 9.24
C ARG A 49 -10.06 0.75 8.28
N LEU A 50 -9.34 0.52 7.17
CA LEU A 50 -9.71 -0.47 6.15
C LEU A 50 -9.37 -1.90 6.59
N ALA A 51 -8.33 -2.08 7.40
CA ALA A 51 -7.93 -3.34 7.98
C ALA A 51 -7.66 -3.20 9.50
N PRO A 52 -8.73 -3.05 10.31
CA PRO A 52 -8.58 -2.94 11.75
C PRO A 52 -7.84 -4.13 12.35
N VAL A 53 -7.13 -3.91 13.45
CA VAL A 53 -6.52 -5.01 14.22
C VAL A 53 -7.60 -6.03 14.60
N GLY A 54 -7.33 -7.31 14.37
CA GLY A 54 -8.26 -8.42 14.51
C GLY A 54 -9.01 -8.79 13.23
N SER A 55 -8.95 -7.98 12.16
CA SER A 55 -9.59 -8.33 10.88
C SER A 55 -8.93 -9.54 10.24
N THR A 56 -9.74 -10.38 9.58
CA THR A 56 -9.24 -11.46 8.73
C THR A 56 -8.96 -10.91 7.34
N ILE A 57 -7.78 -11.21 6.80
CA ILE A 57 -7.35 -10.74 5.49
C ILE A 57 -6.95 -11.91 4.62
N GLU A 58 -7.24 -11.78 3.34
CA GLU A 58 -6.77 -12.68 2.29
C GLU A 58 -5.48 -12.13 1.69
N LEU A 59 -4.52 -13.01 1.48
CA LEU A 59 -3.19 -12.72 0.96
C LEU A 59 -3.03 -13.39 -0.40
N GLU A 60 -2.78 -12.58 -1.40
CA GLU A 60 -2.59 -13.03 -2.77
C GLU A 60 -1.17 -12.70 -3.23
N ARG A 61 -0.42 -13.73 -3.61
CA ARG A 61 0.89 -13.57 -4.22
C ARG A 61 0.72 -13.36 -5.72
N ASP A 62 1.45 -12.39 -6.25
CA ASP A 62 1.57 -12.21 -7.70
C ASP A 62 2.62 -13.18 -8.28
N PRO A 63 2.32 -13.91 -9.36
CA PRO A 63 3.24 -14.92 -9.91
C PRO A 63 4.49 -14.32 -10.57
N VAL A 64 4.45 -13.05 -11.00
CA VAL A 64 5.57 -12.40 -11.71
C VAL A 64 6.40 -11.47 -10.83
N LEU A 65 5.99 -11.30 -9.56
CA LEU A 65 6.70 -10.49 -8.58
C LEU A 65 7.48 -11.37 -7.58
N ASP A 66 8.45 -10.75 -6.93
CA ASP A 66 9.18 -11.34 -5.82
C ASP A 66 8.19 -11.75 -4.71
N ASP A 67 8.46 -12.87 -4.03
CA ASP A 67 7.63 -13.33 -2.91
C ASP A 67 7.94 -12.57 -1.61
N LEU A 68 9.22 -12.25 -1.42
CA LEU A 68 9.77 -11.58 -0.25
C LEU A 68 10.60 -10.38 -0.67
N ASP A 69 10.58 -9.32 0.14
CA ASP A 69 11.54 -8.24 0.00
C ASP A 69 12.85 -8.51 0.77
N ARG A 70 13.81 -7.59 0.63
CA ARG A 70 15.11 -7.64 1.33
C ARG A 70 14.99 -7.69 2.87
N ASN A 71 13.86 -7.26 3.42
CA ASN A 71 13.58 -7.21 4.85
C ASN A 71 12.75 -8.43 5.33
N GLN A 72 12.64 -9.46 4.48
CA GLN A 72 11.85 -10.68 4.73
C GLN A 72 10.37 -10.39 5.00
N ARG A 73 9.81 -9.34 4.37
CA ARG A 73 8.36 -9.10 4.34
C ARG A 73 7.76 -9.81 3.13
N LEU A 74 6.63 -10.49 3.34
CA LEU A 74 5.84 -11.08 2.28
C LEU A 74 5.23 -9.97 1.43
N LEU A 75 5.42 -10.08 0.12
CA LEU A 75 4.84 -9.18 -0.87
C LEU A 75 3.48 -9.73 -1.30
N ARG A 76 2.41 -9.07 -0.90
CA ARG A 76 1.04 -9.56 -1.15
C ARG A 76 0.14 -8.43 -1.62
N TYR A 77 -0.81 -8.76 -2.48
CA TYR A 77 -2.05 -8.02 -2.52
C TYR A 77 -2.94 -8.51 -1.38
N VAL A 78 -3.61 -7.57 -0.73
CA VAL A 78 -4.40 -7.84 0.47
C VAL A 78 -5.86 -7.54 0.19
N ARG A 79 -6.74 -8.46 0.57
CA ARG A 79 -8.18 -8.22 0.59
C ARG A 79 -8.75 -8.34 1.99
N VAL A 80 -9.74 -7.50 2.29
CA VAL A 80 -10.54 -7.55 3.52
C VAL A 80 -12.00 -7.51 3.10
N ASP A 81 -12.78 -8.53 3.43
CA ASP A 81 -14.19 -8.63 3.05
C ASP A 81 -14.43 -8.38 1.55
N GLY A 82 -13.54 -8.88 0.70
CA GLY A 82 -13.58 -8.71 -0.76
C GLY A 82 -13.06 -7.37 -1.29
N LEU A 83 -12.73 -6.41 -0.43
CA LEU A 83 -12.14 -5.12 -0.81
C LEU A 83 -10.63 -5.28 -1.08
N ASP A 84 -10.17 -4.89 -2.26
CA ASP A 84 -8.74 -4.80 -2.59
C ASP A 84 -8.09 -3.58 -1.93
N LEU A 85 -7.32 -3.80 -0.86
CA LEU A 85 -6.70 -2.73 -0.10
C LEU A 85 -5.67 -1.96 -0.92
N ASN A 86 -4.86 -2.66 -1.72
CA ASN A 86 -3.80 -2.03 -2.51
C ASN A 86 -4.41 -1.00 -3.46
N LEU A 87 -5.48 -1.39 -4.16
CA LEU A 87 -6.19 -0.50 -5.07
C LEU A 87 -6.94 0.62 -4.34
N GLU A 88 -7.57 0.31 -3.21
CA GLU A 88 -8.37 1.29 -2.46
C GLU A 88 -7.51 2.39 -1.85
N LEU A 89 -6.35 2.06 -1.29
CA LEU A 89 -5.40 3.05 -0.76
C LEU A 89 -4.94 4.02 -1.85
N VAL A 90 -4.69 3.53 -3.08
CA VAL A 90 -4.33 4.39 -4.21
C VAL A 90 -5.51 5.26 -4.65
N ARG A 91 -6.74 4.72 -4.67
CA ARG A 91 -7.95 5.50 -4.99
C ARG A 91 -8.19 6.63 -4.01
N LEU A 92 -7.95 6.39 -2.73
CA LEU A 92 -8.05 7.39 -1.66
C LEU A 92 -6.87 8.39 -1.67
N GLY A 93 -5.84 8.14 -2.49
CA GLY A 93 -4.63 8.95 -2.54
C GLY A 93 -3.78 8.84 -1.28
N THR A 94 -3.83 7.71 -0.57
CA THR A 94 -2.99 7.45 0.61
C THR A 94 -1.72 6.67 0.29
N ALA A 95 -1.68 6.06 -0.90
CA ALA A 95 -0.51 5.41 -1.46
C ALA A 95 -0.37 5.76 -2.96
N ALA A 96 0.83 5.57 -3.50
CA ALA A 96 1.13 5.69 -4.92
C ALA A 96 1.62 4.34 -5.48
N PRO A 97 1.41 4.06 -6.78
CA PRO A 97 1.98 2.89 -7.41
C PRO A 97 3.52 2.88 -7.32
N TYR A 98 4.09 1.73 -6.99
CA TYR A 98 5.53 1.51 -6.94
C TYR A 98 5.91 0.14 -7.52
N PHE A 99 6.50 0.15 -8.71
CA PHE A 99 6.92 -1.00 -9.49
C PHE A 99 8.43 -1.18 -9.33
N TYR A 100 8.80 -1.95 -8.31
CA TYR A 100 10.20 -2.27 -8.04
C TYR A 100 10.86 -2.88 -9.29
N ARG A 101 12.00 -2.30 -9.71
CA ARG A 101 12.73 -2.67 -10.94
C ARG A 101 11.88 -2.63 -12.22
N GLY A 102 10.76 -1.91 -12.22
CA GLY A 102 9.83 -1.83 -13.34
C GLY A 102 8.91 -3.05 -13.49
N ALA A 103 8.94 -4.01 -12.56
CA ALA A 103 8.09 -5.20 -12.61
C ALA A 103 6.61 -4.84 -12.43
N ARG A 104 5.77 -5.33 -13.35
CA ARG A 104 4.33 -5.08 -13.37
C ARG A 104 3.59 -6.39 -13.16
N GLY A 105 2.97 -6.52 -12.00
CA GLY A 105 2.00 -7.54 -11.66
C GLY A 105 0.60 -7.26 -12.19
N GLU A 106 -0.34 -8.11 -11.81
CA GLU A 106 -1.69 -8.17 -12.37
C GLU A 106 -2.52 -6.91 -12.11
N ARG A 107 -2.25 -6.17 -11.03
CA ARG A 107 -2.99 -4.95 -10.66
C ARG A 107 -2.34 -3.66 -11.16
N ALA A 108 -1.19 -3.73 -11.83
CA ALA A 108 -0.40 -2.56 -12.19
C ALA A 108 -1.19 -1.50 -12.98
N GLU A 109 -1.98 -1.91 -13.97
CA GLU A 109 -2.78 -1.00 -14.78
C GLU A 109 -3.89 -0.31 -13.97
N ALA A 110 -4.62 -1.08 -13.16
CA ALA A 110 -5.67 -0.55 -12.29
C ALA A 110 -5.11 0.47 -11.28
N LEU A 111 -3.92 0.19 -10.71
CA LEU A 111 -3.23 1.10 -9.79
C LEU A 111 -2.82 2.41 -10.48
N LEU A 112 -2.30 2.37 -11.71
CA LEU A 112 -1.97 3.58 -12.46
C LEU A 112 -3.19 4.44 -12.74
N VAL A 113 -4.29 3.84 -13.21
CA VAL A 113 -5.53 4.56 -13.49
C VAL A 113 -6.12 5.17 -12.22
N ALA A 114 -6.09 4.44 -11.11
CA ALA A 114 -6.53 4.95 -9.81
C ALA A 114 -5.68 6.13 -9.34
N ALA A 115 -4.36 6.02 -9.46
CA ALA A 115 -3.43 7.06 -9.03
C ALA A 115 -3.61 8.36 -9.82
N GLU A 116 -3.78 8.27 -11.14
CA GLU A 116 -4.02 9.45 -11.98
C GLU A 116 -5.33 10.16 -11.64
N ARG A 117 -6.38 9.39 -11.34
CA ARG A 117 -7.67 9.94 -10.88
C ARG A 117 -7.55 10.61 -9.52
N ALA A 118 -6.87 9.97 -8.55
CA ALA A 118 -6.63 10.54 -7.23
C ALA A 118 -5.80 11.83 -7.31
N ARG A 119 -4.77 11.84 -8.17
CA ARG A 119 -3.93 13.01 -8.43
C ARG A 119 -4.70 14.17 -9.04
N THR A 120 -5.48 13.91 -10.08
CA THR A 120 -6.29 14.93 -10.77
C THR A 120 -7.31 15.56 -9.83
N LYS A 121 -7.91 14.76 -8.94
CA LYS A 121 -8.85 15.20 -7.91
C LYS A 121 -8.18 15.77 -6.66
N ARG A 122 -6.84 15.79 -6.59
CA ARG A 122 -6.05 16.23 -5.42
C ARG A 122 -6.45 15.53 -4.12
N LEU A 123 -6.72 14.23 -4.20
CA LEU A 123 -7.09 13.42 -3.03
C LEU A 123 -5.86 13.08 -2.19
N GLY A 124 -6.05 13.04 -0.87
CA GLY A 124 -5.05 12.63 0.10
C GLY A 124 -3.69 13.31 -0.10
N LEU A 125 -2.63 12.51 -0.24
CA LEU A 125 -1.26 13.00 -0.39
C LEU A 125 -1.10 13.93 -1.60
N TRP A 126 -1.90 13.76 -2.65
CA TRP A 126 -1.82 14.59 -3.86
C TRP A 126 -2.31 16.03 -3.67
N GLY A 127 -3.19 16.25 -2.69
CA GLY A 127 -3.65 17.59 -2.33
C GLY A 127 -2.92 18.15 -1.10
N ALA A 128 -2.51 17.28 -0.18
CA ALA A 128 -1.88 17.67 1.08
C ALA A 128 -0.37 17.93 0.94
N CYS A 129 0.33 17.22 0.05
CA CYS A 129 1.80 17.25 -0.03
C CYS A 129 2.27 17.84 -1.38
N PRO A 130 2.77 19.09 -1.41
CA PRO A 130 3.23 19.73 -2.65
C PRO A 130 4.38 18.99 -3.36
N ALA A 131 5.19 18.27 -2.57
CA ALA A 131 6.34 17.50 -3.06
C ALA A 131 5.94 16.16 -3.68
N ALA A 132 4.70 15.70 -3.50
CA ALA A 132 4.25 14.42 -4.05
C ALA A 132 4.35 14.42 -5.58
N ARG A 133 4.94 13.35 -6.12
CA ARG A 133 5.08 13.10 -7.56
C ARG A 133 4.69 11.67 -7.87
N LEU A 134 3.86 11.49 -8.90
CA LEU A 134 3.51 10.17 -9.40
C LEU A 134 4.63 9.67 -10.31
N VAL A 135 5.58 8.93 -9.72
CA VAL A 135 6.68 8.28 -10.45
C VAL A 135 6.65 6.79 -10.10
N PRO A 136 5.94 5.95 -10.88
CA PRO A 136 5.70 4.56 -10.52
C PRO A 136 6.94 3.67 -10.38
N THR A 137 8.13 4.15 -10.77
CA THR A 137 9.40 3.43 -10.62
C THR A 137 10.19 3.85 -9.38
N ARG A 138 9.65 4.76 -8.57
CA ARG A 138 10.28 5.28 -7.34
C ARG A 138 9.30 5.20 -6.18
N GLN A 139 9.85 5.09 -4.98
CA GLN A 139 9.09 5.27 -3.75
C GLN A 139 8.50 6.67 -3.71
N VAL A 140 7.34 6.81 -3.07
CA VAL A 140 6.69 8.09 -2.90
C VAL A 140 7.55 8.92 -1.96
N ALA A 141 8.00 10.09 -2.42
CA ALA A 141 8.66 11.07 -1.58
C ALA A 141 7.64 12.17 -1.33
N ALA A 142 6.92 12.08 -0.20
CA ALA A 142 5.93 13.10 0.15
C ALA A 142 6.57 14.37 0.73
N GLY A 143 7.87 14.34 1.00
CA GLY A 143 8.61 15.43 1.64
C GLY A 143 8.34 15.52 3.14
N PRO A 144 9.01 16.41 3.88
CA PRO A 144 8.76 16.59 5.30
C PRO A 144 7.31 17.02 5.58
N PRO A 145 6.77 16.70 6.77
CA PRO A 145 5.41 17.05 7.18
C PRO A 145 5.17 18.57 7.26
#